data_AF-A0A9C7SI72-F1
#
_entry.id   AF-A0A9C7SI72-F1
#
_cell.length_a   1.000
_cell.length_b   1.000
_cell.length_c   1.000
_cell.angle_alpha   90.00
_cell.angle_beta   90.00
_cell.angle_gamma   90.00
#
_symmetry.space_group_name_H-M   'P 1'
#
loop_
_entity.id
_entity.type
_entity.pdbx_description
1 polymer ?
#
loop_
_entity_poly.entity_id
_entity_poly.type
_entity_poly.pdbx_seq_one_letter_code
_entity_poly.pdbx_strand_id
1 'polypeptide(L)' 'DGWSESTAGAKSYDELPVNAKNYLNRIEELVEAPIDIISTGPDRDETIVLRHPFD' A
#
# COMPACT_ATOMS: atom_id res chain seq x y z
N ASP A 1 -14.49 8.45 3.54
CA ASP A 1 -13.62 9.05 4.58
C ASP A 1 -12.15 8.87 4.24
N GLY A 2 -11.29 9.73 4.78
CA GLY A 2 -9.83 9.65 4.63
C GLY A 2 -9.14 9.09 5.88
N TRP A 3 -7.83 9.26 5.97
CA TRP A 3 -7.02 8.95 7.16
C TRP A 3 -6.19 10.16 7.57
N SER A 4 -5.88 10.28 8.86
CA SER A 4 -5.05 11.38 9.41
C SER A 4 -3.72 10.87 9.96
N GLU A 5 -3.61 9.57 10.18
CA GLU A 5 -2.39 8.87 10.58
C GLU A 5 -1.37 8.86 9.44
N SER A 6 -0.09 8.91 9.80
CA SER A 6 0.99 8.84 8.80
C SER A 6 1.06 7.45 8.17
N THR A 7 1.21 7.42 6.85
CA THR A 7 1.61 6.21 6.10
C THR A 7 3.11 6.23 5.74
N ALA A 8 3.79 7.35 6.00
CA ALA A 8 5.19 7.52 5.62
C ALA A 8 6.08 6.50 6.34
N GLY A 9 6.86 5.76 5.56
CA GLY A 9 7.78 4.74 6.05
C GLY A 9 7.14 3.44 6.53
N ALA A 10 5.84 3.22 6.29
CA ALA A 10 5.20 1.95 6.61
C ALA A 10 5.84 0.79 5.81
N LYS A 11 6.23 -0.29 6.50
CA LYS A 11 7.00 -1.41 5.92
C LYS A 11 6.18 -2.67 5.73
N SER A 12 4.96 -2.68 6.26
CA SER A 12 4.01 -3.76 6.10
C SER A 12 2.62 -3.22 5.78
N TYR A 13 1.80 -4.01 5.09
CA TYR A 13 0.42 -3.63 4.78
C TYR A 13 -0.38 -3.38 6.05
N ASP A 14 -0.12 -4.14 7.11
CA ASP A 14 -0.86 -4.05 8.37
C ASP A 14 -0.68 -2.72 9.11
N GLU A 15 0.46 -2.06 8.93
CA GLU A 15 0.75 -0.72 9.47
C GLU A 15 -0.10 0.39 8.82
N LEU A 16 -0.71 0.13 7.65
CA LEU A 16 -1.54 1.13 6.99
C LEU A 16 -2.88 1.35 7.72
N PRO A 17 -3.37 2.60 7.79
CA PRO A 17 -4.71 2.90 8.31
C PRO A 17 -5.79 2.14 7.54
N VAL A 18 -6.86 1.76 8.21
CA VAL A 18 -7.97 0.99 7.60
C VAL A 18 -8.54 1.72 6.37
N ASN A 19 -8.70 3.05 6.44
CA ASN A 19 -9.22 3.82 5.31
C ASN A 19 -8.22 3.90 4.13
N ALA A 20 -6.92 3.83 4.39
CA ALA A 20 -5.91 3.73 3.34
C ALA A 20 -5.98 2.37 2.63
N LYS A 21 -6.11 1.28 3.40
CA LYS A 21 -6.32 -0.07 2.86
C LYS A 21 -7.59 -0.14 2.00
N ASN A 22 -8.70 0.42 2.49
CA ASN A 22 -9.95 0.49 1.74
C ASN A 22 -9.81 1.28 0.43
N TYR A 23 -9.02 2.36 0.43
CA TYR A 23 -8.72 3.14 -0.77
C TYR A 23 -7.93 2.32 -1.80
N LEU A 24 -6.90 1.58 -1.36
CA LEU A 24 -6.13 0.69 -2.23
C LEU A 24 -7.01 -0.41 -2.83
N ASN A 25 -7.82 -1.08 -2.01
CA ASN A 25 -8.77 -2.11 -2.47
C ASN A 25 -9.72 -1.55 -3.53
N ARG A 26 -10.22 -0.32 -3.34
CA ARG A 26 -11.11 0.31 -4.31
C ARG A 26 -10.40 0.62 -5.64
N ILE A 27 -9.11 0.96 -5.62
CA ILE A 27 -8.31 1.13 -6.83
C ILE A 27 -8.19 -0.19 -7.57
N GLU A 28 -7.84 -1.28 -6.90
CA GLU A 28 -7.73 -2.61 -7.52
C GLU A 28 -9.04 -3.02 -8.21
N GLU A 29 -10.18 -2.83 -7.54
CA GLU A 29 -11.51 -3.11 -8.10
C GLU A 29 -11.79 -2.30 -9.37
N LEU A 30 -11.39 -1.03 -9.40
CA LEU A 30 -11.67 -0.12 -10.51
C LEU A 30 -10.74 -0.34 -11.72
N VAL A 31 -9.48 -0.70 -11.45
CA VAL A 31 -8.45 -0.89 -12.46
C VAL A 31 -8.44 -2.34 -12.98
N GLU A 32 -9.12 -3.26 -12.29
CA GLU A 32 -9.15 -4.69 -12.59
C GLU A 32 -7.74 -5.32 -12.60
N ALA A 33 -6.85 -4.79 -11.75
CA ALA A 33 -5.47 -5.24 -11.60
C ALA A 33 -5.02 -5.14 -10.13
N PRO A 34 -4.16 -6.06 -9.66
CA PRO A 34 -3.67 -6.04 -8.29
C PRO A 34 -2.63 -4.93 -8.06
N ILE A 35 -2.56 -4.47 -6.82
CA ILE A 35 -1.46 -3.64 -6.31
C ILE A 35 -0.43 -4.60 -5.71
N ASP A 36 0.64 -4.84 -6.45
CA ASP A 36 1.69 -5.77 -6.01
C ASP A 36 2.77 -5.08 -5.14
N ILE A 37 2.95 -3.76 -5.29
CA ILE A 37 3.99 -2.96 -4.61
C ILE A 37 3.43 -1.60 -4.18
N ILE A 38 3.73 -1.18 -2.95
CA ILE A 38 3.37 0.15 -2.40
C ILE A 38 4.64 0.82 -1.87
N SER A 39 5.07 1.93 -2.48
CA SER A 39 6.14 2.77 -1.94
C SER A 39 5.57 3.77 -0.93
N THR A 40 6.13 3.78 0.28
CA THR A 40 5.65 4.59 1.41
C THR A 40 6.66 5.66 1.82
N GLY A 41 7.82 5.71 1.18
CA GLY A 41 8.85 6.72 1.42
C GLY A 41 10.07 6.56 0.50
N PRO A 42 11.09 7.44 0.65
CA PRO A 42 12.27 7.46 -0.20
C PRO A 42 13.26 6.31 0.05
N ASP A 43 13.26 5.68 1.23
CA ASP A 43 14.23 4.63 1.56
C ASP A 43 13.82 3.28 0.96
N ARG A 44 14.82 2.43 0.68
CA ARG A 44 14.61 1.14 0.00
C ARG A 44 13.69 0.20 0.79
N ASP A 45 13.76 0.23 2.12
CA ASP A 45 12.93 -0.59 3.00
C ASP A 45 11.57 0.04 3.33
N GLU A 46 11.27 1.24 2.79
CA GLU A 46 9.95 1.89 2.82
C GLU A 46 9.14 1.50 1.58
N THR A 47 9.14 0.20 1.28
CA THR A 47 8.41 -0.40 0.17
C THR A 47 7.76 -1.69 0.65
N ILE A 48 6.43 -1.75 0.56
CA ILE A 48 5.65 -2.94 0.87
C ILE A 48 5.56 -3.77 -0.41
N VAL A 49 6.08 -4.99 -0.39
CA VAL A 49 5.99 -5.95 -1.51
C VAL A 49 4.97 -7.02 -1.14
N LEU A 50 3.79 -6.97 -1.74
CA LEU A 50 2.73 -7.97 -1.55
C LEU A 50 2.94 -9.18 -2.45
N ARG A 51 3.41 -8.92 -3.67
CA ARG A 51 3.83 -9.93 -4.64
C ARG A 51 5.09 -9.46 -5.34
N HIS A 52 6.12 -10.31 -5.35
CA HIS A 52 7.38 -9.98 -5.99
C HIS A 52 7.26 -10.17 -7.53
N PRO A 53 7.69 -9.21 -8.37
CA PRO A 53 7.49 -9.30 -9.82
C PRO A 53 8.25 -10.42 -10.54
N PHE A 54 9.24 -11.03 -9.89
CA PHE A 54 10.08 -12.08 -10.46
C PHE A 54 9.83 -13.47 -9.86
N ASP A 55 8.82 -13.60 -9.00
CA ASP A 55 8.35 -14.88 -8.44
C ASP A 55 7.15 -15.39 -9.25
#